data_AF-A0A392UWY7-F1
#
_entry.id   AF-A0A392UWY7-F1
#
_cell.length_a   1.000
_cell.length_b   1.000
_cell.length_c   1.000
_cell.angle_alpha   90.00
_cell.angle_beta   90.00
_cell.angle_gamma   90.00
#
_symmetry.space_group_name_H-M   'P 1'
#
loop_
_entity.id
_entity.type
_entity.pdbx_description
1 polymer ?
#
loop_
_entity_poly.entity_id
_entity_poly.type
_entity_poly.pdbx_seq_one_letter_code
_entity_poly.pdbx_strand_id
1 'polypeptide(L)' 'EPTSSADYEWTTRTEDSLDDDDTSIPKPIPNICLPAEVLQGVKDLAPEDALNKLLSSYGAYIPTAADREKALQLE' A
#
# COMPACT_ATOMS: atom_id res chain seq x y z
N GLU A 1 -25.17 -20.20 9.77
CA GLU A 1 -24.21 -19.10 9.54
C GLU A 1 -23.02 -19.25 10.46
N PRO A 2 -21.80 -19.10 9.92
CA PRO A 2 -20.75 -18.48 10.71
C PRO A 2 -20.05 -17.38 9.91
N THR A 3 -20.18 -16.14 10.37
CA THR A 3 -19.29 -15.03 10.03
C THR A 3 -17.94 -15.26 10.72
N SER A 4 -17.08 -16.09 10.12
CA SER A 4 -15.69 -16.22 10.54
C SER A 4 -14.85 -15.16 9.80
N SER A 5 -15.02 -13.90 10.20
CA SER A 5 -14.09 -12.82 9.90
C SER A 5 -13.06 -12.81 11.01
N ALA A 6 -12.09 -13.72 10.92
CA ALA A 6 -10.93 -13.75 11.79
C ALA A 6 -10.08 -12.49 11.56
N ASP A 7 -10.07 -11.64 12.57
CA ASP A 7 -8.87 -10.97 13.08
C ASP A 7 -8.06 -10.10 12.10
N TYR A 8 -8.61 -8.94 11.75
CA TYR A 8 -7.81 -7.75 11.46
C TYR A 8 -7.84 -6.81 12.66
N GLU A 9 -7.40 -7.32 13.81
CA GLU A 9 -7.08 -6.47 14.95
C GLU A 9 -5.74 -5.79 14.65
N TRP A 10 -5.78 -4.52 14.25
CA TRP A 10 -4.58 -3.68 14.20
C TRP A 10 -4.03 -3.57 15.61
N THR A 11 -3.00 -4.36 15.89
CA THR A 11 -2.21 -4.24 17.11
C THR A 11 -1.44 -2.92 17.04
N THR A 12 -2.05 -1.84 17.52
CA THR A 12 -1.33 -0.64 17.97
C THR A 12 -0.54 -1.06 19.20
N ARG A 13 0.65 -1.63 18.98
CA ARG A 13 1.61 -1.92 20.05
C ARG A 13 2.03 -0.59 20.64
N THR A 14 1.34 -0.18 21.69
CA THR A 14 1.77 0.86 22.63
C THR A 14 3.03 0.34 23.31
N GLU A 15 4.18 0.59 22.69
CA GLU A 15 5.48 0.53 23.35
C GLU A 15 5.57 1.73 24.29
N ASP A 16 5.03 1.52 25.48
CA ASP A 16 5.38 2.26 26.68
C ASP A 16 6.85 1.96 27.00
N SER A 17 7.76 2.82 26.57
CA SER A 17 9.06 3.01 27.20
C SER A 17 9.54 4.43 26.90
N LEU A 18 9.27 5.31 27.86
CA LEU A 18 9.87 6.61 28.01
C LEU A 18 11.36 6.42 28.28
N ASP A 19 12.19 6.53 27.25
CA ASP A 19 13.57 6.98 27.41
C ASP A 19 13.90 7.95 26.26
N ASP A 20 14.04 9.19 26.72
CA ASP A 20 14.49 10.38 26.01
C ASP A 20 15.98 10.17 25.64
N ASP A 21 16.24 9.74 24.41
CA ASP A 21 17.54 10.00 23.78
C ASP A 21 17.26 10.56 22.39
N ASP A 22 17.71 11.80 22.21
CA ASP A 22 17.47 12.71 21.09
C ASP A 22 18.23 12.27 19.81
N THR A 23 18.30 10.95 19.61
CA THR A 23 18.75 10.29 18.40
C THR A 23 17.55 9.48 17.90
N SER A 24 16.55 10.20 17.38
CA SER A 24 15.50 9.59 16.59
C SER A 24 16.17 9.00 15.34
N ILE A 25 16.66 7.76 15.44
CA ILE A 25 17.22 7.03 14.30
C ILE A 25 16.08 7.01 13.28
N PRO A 26 16.21 7.72 12.15
CA PRO A 26 15.12 7.77 11.20
C PRO A 26 14.88 6.34 10.76
N LYS A 27 13.71 5.81 11.11
CA LYS A 27 13.29 4.47 10.72
C LYS A 27 13.53 4.37 9.21
N PRO A 28 14.29 3.38 8.72
CA PRO A 28 14.65 3.34 7.32
C PRO A 28 13.36 3.43 6.51
N ILE A 29 13.27 4.45 5.66
CA ILE A 29 12.09 4.65 4.81
C ILE A 29 11.95 3.33 4.04
N PRO A 30 10.84 2.59 4.21
CA PRO A 30 10.68 1.33 3.53
C PRO A 30 10.84 1.60 2.03
N ASN A 31 11.90 1.04 1.45
CA ASN A 31 12.23 1.27 0.07
C ASN A 31 11.32 0.39 -0.79
N ILE A 32 10.32 1.01 -1.40
CA ILE A 32 9.56 0.33 -2.45
C ILE A 32 10.45 0.21 -3.69
N CYS A 33 10.81 -1.01 -4.07
CA CYS A 33 11.53 -1.26 -5.31
C CYS A 33 10.52 -1.39 -6.44
N LEU A 34 10.44 -0.39 -7.31
CA LEU A 34 9.68 -0.47 -8.55
C LEU A 34 10.50 -1.20 -9.63
N PRO A 35 9.85 -1.85 -10.61
CA PRO A 35 10.53 -2.42 -11.77
C PRO A 35 11.38 -1.38 -12.51
N ALA A 36 12.48 -1.81 -13.12
CA ALA A 36 13.41 -0.92 -13.79
C ALA A 36 12.77 -0.13 -14.94
N GLU A 37 11.83 -0.73 -15.69
CA GLU A 37 11.11 -0.02 -16.75
C GLU A 37 10.23 1.10 -16.18
N VAL A 38 9.60 0.86 -15.04
CA VAL A 38 8.75 1.84 -14.36
C VAL A 38 9.60 2.99 -13.81
N LEU A 39 10.73 2.67 -13.16
CA LEU A 39 11.67 3.66 -12.65
C LEU A 39 12.20 4.56 -13.76
N GLN A 40 12.59 4.00 -14.92
CA GLN A 40 13.01 4.80 -16.07
C GLN A 40 11.89 5.72 -16.56
N GLY A 41 10.64 5.25 -16.54
CA GLY A 41 9.49 6.03 -16.97
C GLY A 41 9.11 7.19 -16.04
N VAL A 42 9.51 7.16 -14.76
CA VAL A 42 9.16 8.19 -13.76
C VAL A 42 10.35 8.99 -13.23
N LYS A 43 11.58 8.63 -13.63
CA LYS A 43 12.83 9.22 -13.12
C LYS A 43 12.89 10.75 -13.26
N ASP A 44 12.43 11.28 -14.39
CA ASP A 44 12.54 12.71 -14.72
C ASP A 44 11.22 13.48 -14.49
N LEU A 45 10.25 12.85 -13.80
CA LEU A 45 8.94 13.44 -13.52
C LEU A 45 8.88 14.04 -12.11
N ALA A 46 8.04 15.05 -11.95
CA ALA A 46 7.66 15.51 -10.61
C ALA A 46 6.93 14.38 -9.85
N PRO A 47 6.98 14.36 -8.51
CA PRO A 47 6.36 13.31 -7.71
C PRO A 47 4.87 13.10 -8.03
N GLU A 48 4.13 14.18 -8.25
CA GLU A 48 2.70 14.16 -8.59
C GLU A 48 2.47 13.55 -9.98
N ASP A 49 3.28 13.94 -10.95
CA ASP A 49 3.20 13.45 -12.33
C ASP A 49 3.59 11.97 -12.44
N ALA A 50 4.62 11.56 -11.68
CA ALA A 50 5.03 10.17 -11.55
C ALA A 50 3.88 9.31 -11.01
N LEU A 51 3.20 9.77 -9.96
CA LEU A 51 2.05 9.08 -9.39
C LEU A 51 0.88 9.03 -10.38
N ASN A 52 0.53 10.13 -11.02
CA ASN A 52 -0.54 10.19 -12.02
C ASN A 52 -0.28 9.23 -13.19
N LYS A 53 0.97 9.15 -13.66
CA LYS A 53 1.38 8.22 -14.71
C LYS A 53 1.25 6.76 -14.28
N LEU A 54 1.67 6.44 -13.05
CA LEU A 54 1.51 5.10 -12.47
C LEU A 54 0.04 4.70 -12.38
N LEU A 55 -0.82 5.60 -11.89
CA LEU A 55 -2.26 5.37 -11.79
C LEU A 55 -2.91 5.25 -13.17
N SER A 56 -2.45 6.01 -14.16
CA SER A 56 -2.97 5.91 -15.53
C SER A 56 -2.57 4.58 -16.20
N SER A 57 -1.35 4.08 -15.92
CA SER A 57 -0.82 2.86 -16.53
C SER A 57 -1.25 1.58 -15.82
N TYR A 58 -1.40 1.62 -14.49
CA TYR A 58 -1.63 0.44 -13.65
C TYR A 58 -2.79 0.61 -12.66
N GLY A 59 -3.27 1.83 -12.45
CA GLY A 59 -4.39 2.13 -11.54
C GLY A 59 -5.75 1.77 -12.11
N ALA A 60 -5.84 1.36 -13.38
CA ALA A 60 -7.01 0.66 -13.88
C ALA A 60 -7.06 -0.72 -13.22
N TYR A 61 -7.75 -0.81 -12.08
CA TYR A 61 -8.12 -2.08 -11.48
C TYR A 61 -8.88 -2.88 -12.54
N ILE A 62 -8.30 -4.01 -12.98
CA ILE A 62 -8.96 -4.93 -13.90
C ILE A 62 -9.73 -5.93 -13.04
N PRO A 63 -11.09 -5.88 -13.00
CA PRO A 63 -11.88 -6.83 -12.23
C PRO A 63 -11.57 -8.24 -12.69
N THR A 64 -11.02 -9.04 -11.79
CA THR A 64 -10.85 -10.47 -12.03
C THR A 64 -12.21 -11.16 -12.01
N ALA A 65 -12.33 -12.36 -12.60
CA ALA A 65 -13.57 -13.14 -12.51
C ALA A 65 -14.01 -13.34 -11.05
N ALA A 66 -13.03 -13.50 -10.15
CA ALA A 66 -13.22 -13.60 -8.70
C ALA A 66 -13.77 -12.31 -8.05
N ASP A 67 -13.42 -11.13 -8.57
CA ASP A 67 -13.97 -9.86 -8.10
C ASP A 67 -15.45 -9.71 -8.52
N ARG A 68 -15.76 -10.12 -9.76
CA ARG A 68 -17.12 -10.06 -10.31
C ARG A 68 -18.10 -11.01 -9.61
N GLU A 69 -17.67 -12.23 -9.28
CA GLU A 69 -18.53 -13.16 -8.52
C GLU A 69 -18.85 -12.65 -7.10
N LYS A 70 -17.94 -11.87 -6.48
CA LYS A 70 -18.16 -11.29 -5.16
C LYS A 70 -19.11 -10.10 -5.22
N ALA A 71 -19.00 -9.27 -6.27
CA ALA A 71 -19.95 -8.20 -6.52
C ALA A 71 -21.39 -8.72 -6.72
N LEU A 72 -21.55 -9.88 -7.38
CA LEU A 72 -22.86 -10.50 -7.61
C LEU A 72 -23.43 -11.23 -6.39
N GLN A 73 -22.59 -11.63 -5.42
CA GLN A 73 -23.04 -12.26 -4.16
C GLN A 73 -23.56 -11.24 -3.12
N LEU A 74 -23.46 -9.95 -3.43
CA LEU A 74 -23.90 -8.84 -2.58
C LEU A 74 -25.28 -8.27 -2.98
N GLU A 75 -25.90 -8.80 -4.05
CA GLU A 75 -27.25 -8.45 -4.52
C GLU A 75 -28.32 -9.46 -4.05
#